data_AF-A0AAP7ZIB4-F1
#
_entry.id   AF-A0AAP7ZIB4-F1
#
_cell.length_a   1.000
_cell.length_b   1.000
_cell.length_c   1.000
_cell.angle_alpha   90.00
_cell.angle_beta   90.00
_cell.angle_gamma   90.00
#
_symmetry.space_group_name_H-M   'P 1'
#
loop_
_entity.id
_entity.type
_entity.pdbx_description
1 polymer ?
#
loop_
_entity_poly.entity_id
_entity_poly.type
_entity_poly.pdbx_seq_one_letter_code
_entity_poly.pdbx_strand_id
1 'polypeptide(L)'
;MGSLSLLACTEPSPGRPITEEGWKRVEQEVKLTRLEREKFDASHPLKGQVAGPALRQLHDEEYVCHIGYLDLPRIAKGTLATFEFVRTPMVFCMQGSTQPDDFCVERHVNLNIGWQDPKAPESELSSQLASSVITDRVFRCDTASDVKRR
;
A
#
# COMPACT_ATOMS: atom_id res chain seq x y z
N MET A 1 16.91 16.25 7.99
CA MET A 1 17.53 14.91 7.82
C MET A 1 16.44 13.97 7.34
N GLY A 2 16.43 13.65 6.04
CA GLY A 2 15.37 12.89 5.40
C GLY A 2 15.73 11.41 5.30
N SER A 3 14.82 10.54 5.73
CA SER A 3 14.86 9.10 5.48
C SER A 3 14.02 8.79 4.25
N LEU A 4 14.66 8.80 3.08
CA LEU A 4 14.21 8.02 1.94
C LEU A 4 14.37 6.56 2.33
N SER A 5 13.26 5.89 2.68
CA SER A 5 13.25 4.44 2.84
C SER A 5 13.41 3.79 1.46
N LEU A 6 14.67 3.63 1.06
CA LEU A 6 15.09 2.72 0.01
C LEU A 6 14.79 1.30 0.51
N LEU A 7 13.65 0.76 0.08
CA LEU A 7 13.41 -0.69 0.04
C LEU A 7 14.38 -1.29 -0.99
N ALA A 8 15.64 -1.41 -0.61
CA ALA A 8 16.70 -2.03 -1.37
C ALA A 8 17.63 -2.76 -0.40
N CYS A 9 17.11 -3.76 0.32
CA CYS A 9 17.91 -4.76 1.06
C CYS A 9 16.99 -5.95 1.42
N THR A 10 16.51 -6.68 0.42
CA THR A 10 16.36 -8.12 0.65
C THR A 10 17.76 -8.70 0.66
N GLU A 11 18.38 -8.76 1.85
CA GLU A 11 19.70 -9.32 2.03
C GLU A 11 19.74 -10.74 1.44
N PRO A 12 20.64 -11.02 0.46
CA PRO A 12 21.28 -12.32 0.46
C PRO A 12 22.04 -12.44 1.79
N SER A 13 22.10 -13.64 2.37
CA SER A 13 22.92 -13.89 3.56
C SER A 13 24.26 -13.14 3.47
N PRO A 14 24.71 -12.46 4.54
CA PRO A 14 25.84 -11.54 4.47
C PRO A 14 27.03 -12.18 3.74
N GLY A 15 27.49 -11.55 2.66
CA GLY A 15 28.73 -11.93 1.97
C GLY A 15 28.61 -12.71 0.65
N ARG A 16 27.42 -12.93 0.07
CA ARG A 16 27.32 -13.48 -1.30
C ARG A 16 26.90 -12.42 -2.32
N PRO A 17 27.71 -12.14 -3.35
CA PRO A 17 27.32 -11.24 -4.43
C PRO A 17 26.14 -11.81 -5.21
N ILE A 18 25.22 -10.93 -5.64
CA ILE A 18 24.11 -11.30 -6.53
C ILE A 18 24.71 -11.78 -7.86
N THR A 19 24.37 -13.00 -8.28
CA THR A 19 24.81 -13.55 -9.57
C THR A 19 24.06 -12.90 -10.73
N GLU A 20 24.54 -13.06 -11.97
CA GLU A 20 23.84 -12.54 -13.15
C GLU A 20 22.43 -13.13 -13.28
N GLU A 21 22.25 -14.41 -12.93
CA GLU A 21 20.94 -15.08 -12.89
C GLU A 21 20.05 -14.49 -11.78
N GLY A 22 20.64 -14.13 -10.63
CA GLY A 22 19.95 -13.44 -9.55
C GLY A 22 19.42 -12.07 -9.99
N TRP A 23 20.24 -11.29 -10.70
CA TRP A 23 19.82 -10.01 -11.27
C TRP A 23 18.69 -10.17 -12.29
N LYS A 24 18.81 -11.13 -13.20
CA LYS A 24 17.75 -11.42 -14.20
C LYS A 24 16.42 -11.79 -13.52
N ARG A 25 16.45 -12.54 -12.41
CA ARG A 25 15.24 -12.86 -11.66
C ARG A 25 14.60 -11.63 -11.03
N VAL A 26 15.39 -10.79 -10.35
CA VAL A 26 14.88 -9.54 -9.75
C VAL A 26 14.30 -8.61 -10.81
N GLU A 27 14.97 -8.48 -11.96
CA GLU A 27 14.46 -7.66 -13.07
C GLU A 27 13.11 -8.17 -13.58
N GLN A 28 12.95 -9.49 -13.72
CA GLN A 28 11.69 -10.12 -14.11
C GLN A 28 10.60 -9.89 -13.05
N GLU A 29 10.90 -10.07 -11.77
CA GLU A 29 9.96 -9.83 -10.67
C GLU A 29 9.50 -8.37 -10.64
N VAL A 30 10.43 -7.41 -10.74
CA VAL A 30 10.11 -5.97 -10.80
C VAL A 30 9.21 -5.66 -12.00
N LYS A 31 9.49 -6.25 -13.16
CA LYS A 31 8.66 -6.07 -14.36
C LYS A 31 7.25 -6.61 -14.16
N LEU A 32 7.09 -7.81 -13.59
CA LEU A 32 5.79 -8.41 -13.33
C LEU A 32 4.99 -7.62 -12.28
N THR A 33 5.61 -7.24 -11.17
CA THR A 33 4.98 -6.40 -10.14
C THR A 33 4.51 -5.07 -10.71
N ARG A 34 5.29 -4.46 -11.61
CA ARG A 34 4.89 -3.25 -12.31
C ARG A 34 3.67 -3.48 -13.21
N LEU A 35 3.64 -4.57 -13.96
CA LEU A 35 2.51 -4.92 -14.82
C LEU A 35 1.23 -5.16 -14.00
N GLU A 36 1.31 -5.86 -12.87
CA GLU A 36 0.17 -6.05 -11.96
C GLU A 36 -0.35 -4.73 -11.41
N ARG A 37 0.55 -3.81 -11.04
CA ARG A 37 0.17 -2.45 -10.63
C ARG A 37 -0.53 -1.69 -11.76
N GLU A 38 0.00 -1.71 -12.97
CA GLU A 38 -0.58 -1.02 -14.12
C GLU A 38 -1.97 -1.58 -14.47
N LYS A 39 -2.16 -2.90 -14.39
CA LYS A 39 -3.47 -3.54 -14.55
C LYS A 39 -4.45 -3.09 -13.47
N PHE A 40 -4.03 -3.10 -12.20
CA PHE A 40 -4.86 -2.66 -11.09
C PHE A 40 -5.27 -1.18 -11.23
N ASP A 41 -4.30 -0.29 -11.50
CA ASP A 41 -4.58 1.15 -11.68
C ASP A 41 -5.55 1.41 -12.85
N ALA A 42 -5.51 0.58 -13.90
CA ALA A 42 -6.41 0.68 -15.05
C ALA A 42 -7.84 0.18 -14.74
N SER A 43 -7.98 -0.91 -13.99
CA SER A 43 -9.30 -1.42 -13.58
C SER A 43 -9.91 -0.65 -12.41
N HIS A 44 -9.08 0.01 -11.61
CA HIS A 44 -9.46 0.69 -10.37
C HIS A 44 -8.94 2.14 -10.34
N PRO A 45 -9.58 3.08 -11.06
CA PRO A 45 -9.26 4.50 -10.98
C PRO A 45 -9.81 5.13 -9.68
N LEU A 46 -9.31 4.67 -8.53
CA LEU A 46 -9.85 4.99 -7.20
C LEU A 46 -9.64 6.44 -6.77
N LYS A 47 -8.57 7.09 -7.24
CA LYS A 47 -8.25 8.47 -6.86
C LYS A 47 -9.36 9.41 -7.32
N GLY A 48 -9.88 10.22 -6.39
CA GLY A 48 -10.99 11.14 -6.65
C GLY A 48 -12.38 10.52 -6.49
N GLN A 49 -12.48 9.20 -6.27
CA GLN A 49 -13.75 8.54 -5.98
C GLN A 49 -14.16 8.72 -4.52
N VAL A 50 -15.47 8.68 -4.26
CA VAL A 50 -16.00 8.60 -2.90
C VAL A 50 -15.61 7.25 -2.30
N ALA A 51 -15.07 7.27 -1.09
CA ALA A 51 -14.44 6.11 -0.47
C ALA A 51 -15.43 4.96 -0.22
N GLY A 52 -16.63 5.25 0.31
CA GLY A 52 -17.63 4.23 0.64
C GLY A 52 -18.03 3.34 -0.55
N PRO A 53 -18.47 3.89 -1.69
CA PRO A 53 -18.72 3.12 -2.91
C PRO A 53 -17.49 2.36 -3.42
N ALA A 54 -16.31 2.99 -3.44
CA ALA A 54 -15.08 2.36 -3.92
C ALA A 54 -14.65 1.17 -3.06
N LEU A 55 -14.78 1.28 -1.74
CA LEU A 55 -14.52 0.18 -0.80
C LEU A 55 -15.51 -0.97 -0.96
N ARG A 56 -16.78 -0.67 -1.26
CA ARG A 56 -17.76 -1.71 -1.58
C ARG A 56 -17.41 -2.45 -2.86
N GLN A 57 -16.95 -1.75 -3.90
CA GLN A 57 -16.46 -2.41 -5.12
C GLN A 57 -15.30 -3.37 -4.80
N LEU A 58 -14.29 -2.90 -4.04
CA LEU A 58 -13.17 -3.74 -3.63
C LEU A 58 -13.64 -4.94 -2.79
N HIS A 59 -14.61 -4.74 -1.89
CA HIS A 59 -15.19 -5.83 -1.12
C HIS A 59 -15.93 -6.86 -1.98
N ASP A 60 -16.68 -6.42 -3.00
CA ASP A 60 -17.33 -7.30 -3.97
C ASP A 60 -16.31 -8.10 -4.81
N GLU A 61 -15.10 -7.57 -4.92
CA GLU A 61 -13.92 -8.25 -5.47
C GLU A 61 -13.11 -9.02 -4.41
N GLU A 62 -13.71 -9.34 -3.26
CA GLU A 62 -13.13 -10.15 -2.17
C GLU A 62 -11.94 -9.49 -1.43
N TYR A 63 -11.73 -8.18 -1.57
CA TYR A 63 -10.79 -7.47 -0.69
C TYR A 63 -11.38 -7.29 0.71
N VAL A 64 -10.58 -7.62 1.72
CA VAL A 64 -10.88 -7.31 3.12
C VAL A 64 -10.22 -5.98 3.48
N CYS A 65 -11.04 -4.98 3.80
CA CYS A 65 -10.58 -3.63 4.12
C CYS A 65 -10.77 -3.30 5.61
N HIS A 66 -9.81 -2.57 6.20
CA HIS A 66 -9.91 -2.02 7.55
C HIS A 66 -9.23 -0.65 7.65
N ILE A 67 -9.62 0.15 8.65
CA ILE A 67 -8.93 1.40 8.97
C ILE A 67 -7.72 1.06 9.85
N GLY A 68 -6.54 1.51 9.45
CA GLY A 68 -5.31 1.40 10.22
C GLY A 68 -4.64 2.76 10.37
N TYR A 69 -3.55 2.81 11.12
CA TYR A 69 -2.83 4.05 11.40
C TYR A 69 -1.34 3.90 11.05
N LEU A 70 -0.78 4.89 10.35
CA LEU A 70 0.65 5.01 10.14
C LEU A 70 1.16 6.30 10.77
N ASP A 71 2.32 6.22 11.40
CA ASP A 71 3.07 7.39 11.84
C ASP A 71 3.86 7.93 10.66
N LEU A 72 3.30 8.96 10.00
CA LEU A 72 3.91 9.56 8.82
C LEU A 72 4.74 10.79 9.23
N PRO A 73 5.97 10.94 8.71
CA PRO A 73 6.78 12.11 9.00
C PRO A 73 6.17 13.34 8.31
N ARG A 74 6.06 14.43 9.06
CA ARG A 74 5.61 15.74 8.60
C ARG A 74 6.58 16.81 9.05
N ILE A 75 6.78 17.85 8.25
CA ILE A 75 7.55 19.03 8.67
C ILE A 75 6.75 19.75 9.76
N ALA A 76 7.35 19.93 10.92
CA ALA A 76 6.73 20.62 12.05
C ALA A 76 6.45 22.09 11.69
N LYS A 77 5.25 22.58 12.03
CA LYS A 77 4.83 23.95 11.72
C LYS A 77 5.84 24.97 12.27
N GLY A 78 6.22 25.93 11.42
CA GLY A 78 7.13 27.02 11.81
C GLY A 78 8.63 26.64 11.77
N THR A 79 8.97 25.44 11.29
CA THR A 79 10.37 25.02 11.12
C THR A 79 10.58 24.39 9.75
N LEU A 80 11.80 24.47 9.20
CA LEU A 80 12.19 23.76 7.97
C LEU A 80 13.08 22.53 8.24
N ALA A 81 13.49 22.34 9.50
CA ALA A 81 14.51 21.34 9.88
C ALA A 81 13.98 20.23 10.80
N THR A 82 12.81 20.40 11.40
CA THR A 82 12.25 19.46 12.38
C THR A 82 11.11 18.66 11.77
N PHE A 83 11.18 17.34 11.92
CA PHE A 83 10.09 16.44 11.56
C PHE A 83 9.33 16.03 12.82
N GLU A 84 8.01 15.97 12.72
CA GLU A 84 7.12 15.32 13.68
C GLU A 84 6.50 14.09 13.01
N PHE A 85 6.27 13.04 13.78
CA PHE A 85 5.51 11.88 13.31
C PHE A 85 4.04 12.10 13.65
N VAL A 86 3.20 12.06 12.63
CA VAL A 86 1.76 12.26 12.78
C VAL A 86 1.06 10.94 12.49
N ARG A 87 0.38 10.44 13.52
CA ARG A 87 -0.51 9.28 13.40
C ARG A 87 -1.64 9.62 12.44
N THR A 88 -1.63 8.97 11.28
CA THR A 88 -2.52 9.27 10.16
C THR A 88 -3.38 8.05 9.86
N PRO A 89 -4.72 8.15 9.91
CA PRO A 89 -5.59 7.05 9.52
C PRO A 89 -5.55 6.82 8.01
N MET A 90 -5.48 5.55 7.63
CA MET A 90 -5.51 5.07 6.24
C MET A 90 -6.43 3.86 6.15
N VAL A 91 -6.92 3.55 4.95
CA VAL A 91 -7.64 2.31 4.71
C VAL A 91 -6.71 1.30 4.06
N PHE A 92 -6.64 0.10 4.62
CA PHE A 92 -5.82 -1.01 4.13
C PHE A 92 -6.75 -2.11 3.64
N CYS A 93 -6.66 -2.44 2.36
CA CYS A 93 -7.40 -3.52 1.74
C CYS A 93 -6.43 -4.61 1.29
N MET A 94 -6.81 -5.87 1.52
CA MET A 94 -6.01 -7.03 1.16
C MET A 94 -6.87 -8.11 0.52
N GLN A 95 -6.36 -8.73 -0.54
CA GLN A 95 -6.96 -9.89 -1.18
C GLN A 95 -5.89 -10.96 -1.37
N GLY A 96 -6.15 -12.17 -0.85
CA GLY A 96 -5.32 -13.34 -1.12
C GLY A 96 -5.73 -14.00 -2.43
N SER A 97 -4.77 -14.45 -3.23
CA SER A 97 -5.08 -15.20 -4.44
C SER A 97 -5.56 -16.61 -4.10
N THR A 98 -6.57 -17.07 -4.84
CA THR A 98 -7.06 -18.45 -4.80
C THR A 98 -6.41 -19.32 -5.88
N GLN A 99 -5.61 -18.74 -6.78
CA GLN A 99 -4.95 -19.46 -7.87
C GLN A 99 -3.54 -19.91 -7.45
N PRO A 100 -3.20 -21.20 -7.60
CA PRO A 100 -1.94 -21.76 -7.10
C PRO A 100 -0.67 -21.20 -7.77
N ASP A 101 -0.80 -20.69 -9.00
CA ASP A 101 0.31 -20.14 -9.79
C ASP A 101 0.18 -18.62 -10.01
N ASP A 102 -0.62 -17.93 -9.20
CA ASP A 102 -0.68 -16.46 -9.26
C ASP A 102 0.66 -15.87 -8.83
N PHE A 103 1.22 -15.01 -9.68
CA PHE A 103 2.40 -14.24 -9.32
C PHE A 103 2.13 -13.39 -8.08
N CYS A 104 0.92 -12.82 -8.00
CA CYS A 104 0.48 -12.00 -6.89
C CYS A 104 -0.29 -12.82 -5.87
N VAL A 105 0.42 -13.41 -4.91
CA VAL A 105 -0.18 -14.25 -3.87
C VAL A 105 -1.03 -13.40 -2.93
N GLU A 106 -0.60 -12.18 -2.61
CA GLU A 106 -1.42 -11.20 -1.92
C GLU A 106 -1.40 -9.85 -2.64
N ARG A 107 -2.56 -9.26 -2.81
CA ARG A 107 -2.76 -7.90 -3.34
C ARG A 107 -3.08 -6.99 -2.18
N HIS A 108 -2.29 -5.95 -1.99
CA HIS A 108 -2.47 -4.94 -0.95
C HIS A 108 -2.78 -3.59 -1.59
N VAL A 109 -3.81 -2.91 -1.09
CA VAL A 109 -4.22 -1.59 -1.55
C VAL A 109 -4.33 -0.67 -0.33
N ASN A 110 -3.46 0.33 -0.28
CA ASN A 110 -3.46 1.33 0.77
C ASN A 110 -4.10 2.60 0.22
N LEU A 111 -5.14 3.09 0.87
CA LEU A 111 -5.91 4.26 0.44
C LEU A 111 -5.75 5.40 1.43
N ASN A 112 -5.35 6.55 0.90
CA ASN A 112 -5.41 7.82 1.61
C ASN A 112 -6.78 8.42 1.41
N ILE A 113 -7.44 8.78 2.51
CA ILE A 113 -8.77 9.37 2.50
C ILE A 113 -8.67 10.84 2.92
N GLY A 114 -9.42 11.71 2.25
CA GLY A 114 -9.62 13.09 2.64
C GLY A 114 -10.55 13.17 3.85
N TRP A 115 -10.07 12.72 5.01
CA TRP A 115 -10.83 12.75 6.27
C TRP A 115 -11.25 14.17 6.65
N GLN A 116 -12.49 14.32 7.11
CA GLN A 116 -13.00 15.58 7.64
C GLN A 116 -12.37 15.86 9.01
N ASP A 117 -12.34 14.84 9.86
CA ASP A 117 -11.57 14.84 11.12
C ASP A 117 -10.72 13.56 11.20
N PRO A 118 -9.42 13.63 10.88
CA PRO A 118 -8.51 12.48 10.95
C PRO A 118 -8.15 12.07 12.39
N LYS A 119 -8.54 12.84 13.42
CA LYS A 119 -8.31 12.50 14.83
C LYS A 119 -9.52 11.83 15.48
N ALA A 120 -10.63 11.73 14.76
CA ALA A 120 -11.84 11.07 15.22
C ALA A 120 -11.59 9.57 15.53
N PRO A 121 -12.38 8.96 16.44
CA PRO A 121 -12.33 7.53 16.68
C PRO A 121 -12.73 6.75 15.41
N GLU A 122 -12.32 5.48 15.33
CA GLU A 122 -12.52 4.62 14.15
C GLU A 122 -13.99 4.50 13.72
N SER A 123 -14.93 4.47 14.66
CA SER A 123 -16.37 4.45 14.37
C SER A 123 -16.85 5.70 13.63
N GLU A 124 -16.32 6.87 13.99
CA GLU A 124 -16.60 8.13 13.31
C GLU A 124 -15.86 8.25 11.99
N LEU A 125 -14.62 7.76 11.90
CA LEU A 125 -13.92 7.66 10.61
C LEU A 125 -14.70 6.76 9.64
N SER A 126 -15.22 5.64 10.12
CA SER A 126 -16.01 4.71 9.31
C SER A 126 -17.26 5.39 8.72
N SER A 127 -17.93 6.26 9.48
CA SER A 127 -19.10 6.99 8.96
C SER A 127 -18.71 8.06 7.93
N GLN A 128 -17.53 8.68 8.05
CA GLN A 128 -17.03 9.66 7.08
C GLN A 128 -16.79 9.06 5.69
N LEU A 129 -16.46 7.77 5.58
CA LEU A 129 -16.19 7.08 4.31
C LEU A 129 -17.30 7.27 3.27
N ALA A 130 -18.56 7.38 3.69
CA ALA A 130 -19.69 7.60 2.80
C ALA A 130 -19.63 8.92 2.01
N SER A 131 -18.83 9.88 2.47
CA SER A 131 -18.75 11.24 1.91
C SER A 131 -17.32 11.70 1.62
N SER A 132 -16.31 11.09 2.23
CA SER A 132 -14.90 11.41 2.00
C SER A 132 -14.39 10.85 0.67
N VAL A 133 -13.43 11.56 0.08
CA VAL A 133 -12.83 11.20 -1.21
C VAL A 133 -11.48 10.52 -1.00
N ILE A 134 -11.16 9.52 -1.83
CA ILE A 134 -9.83 8.92 -1.89
C ILE A 134 -8.86 9.92 -2.53
N THR A 135 -7.89 10.40 -1.78
CA THR A 135 -6.92 11.41 -2.23
C THR A 135 -5.70 10.78 -2.90
N ASP A 136 -5.34 9.57 -2.48
CA ASP A 136 -4.28 8.78 -3.11
C ASP A 136 -4.45 7.28 -2.81
N ARG A 137 -3.71 6.46 -3.54
CA ARG A 137 -3.72 5.01 -3.46
C ARG A 137 -2.35 4.43 -3.79
N VAL A 138 -2.01 3.34 -3.12
CA VAL A 138 -0.81 2.55 -3.38
C VAL A 138 -1.21 1.09 -3.48
N PHE A 139 -0.93 0.48 -4.63
CA PHE A 139 -1.04 -0.96 -4.83
C PHE A 139 0.33 -1.62 -4.60
N ARG A 140 0.34 -2.73 -3.87
CA ARG A 140 1.50 -3.60 -3.69
C ARG A 140 1.08 -5.03 -3.98
N CYS A 141 1.94 -5.72 -4.72
CA CYS A 141 1.83 -7.14 -4.99
C CYS A 141 2.88 -7.87 -4.17
N ASP A 142 2.45 -8.80 -3.32
CA ASP A 142 3.35 -9.67 -2.56
C ASP A 142 3.40 -11.05 -3.24
N THR A 143 4.62 -11.49 -3.54
CA THR A 143 4.89 -12.78 -4.16
C THR A 143 5.00 -13.88 -3.10
N ALA A 144 5.03 -15.15 -3.52
CA ALA A 144 5.26 -16.28 -2.61
C ALA A 144 6.57 -16.14 -1.79
N SER A 145 7.58 -15.46 -2.34
CA SER A 145 8.85 -15.18 -1.67
C SER A 145 8.70 -14.18 -0.53
N ASP A 146 7.79 -13.21 -0.67
CA ASP A 146 7.53 -12.15 0.31
C ASP A 146 6.71 -12.67 1.49
N VAL A 147 5.70 -13.50 1.20
CA VAL A 147 4.82 -14.10 2.23
C VAL A 147 5.59 -15.06 3.13
N LYS A 148 6.49 -15.88 2.57
CA LYS A 148 7.31 -16.84 3.35
C LYS A 148 8.29 -16.18 4.33
N ARG A 149 8.55 -14.88 4.19
CA ARG A 149 9.52 -14.12 5.00
C ARG A 149 8.87 -13.31 6.11
N ARG A 150 7.54 -13.35 6.24
CA ARG A 150 6.80 -12.80 7.39
C ARG A 150 6.74 -13.83 8.51
#